data_AF-A0A210QMW9-F1
#
_entry.id   AF-A0A210QMW9-F1
#
_cell.length_a   1.000
_cell.length_b   1.000
_cell.length_c   1.000
_cell.angle_alpha   90.00
_cell.angle_beta   90.00
_cell.angle_gamma   90.00
#
_symmetry.space_group_name_H-M   'P 1'
#
loop_
_entity.id
_entity.type
_entity.pdbx_description
1 polymer ?
#
loop_
_entity_poly.entity_id
_entity_poly.type
_entity_poly.pdbx_seq_one_letter_code
_entity_poly.pdbx_strand_id
1 'polypeptide(L)'
;MRFAIVGHSFIARMAGNSLLQSDDVQLIGIRGATARTLLLSKKIRDLDDDRVFLQIGGNDIGPTSDPDDIVSDICDVVAMFVEKGCQVIVGSLFQRYRPRHMSPEKYEIQRTINTINTRLCELFKTEDNVTNLETARTTTPHSCCIQGRRPPNTDIGDPLRKTTEASPVLQSDEVGNYSD
;
A
#
# COMPACT_ATOMS: atom_id res chain seq x y z
N MET A 1 5.03 24.98 -8.50
CA MET A 1 4.17 23.91 -9.03
C MET A 1 4.12 22.83 -7.96
N ARG A 2 2.94 22.51 -7.43
CA ARG A 2 2.80 21.59 -6.29
C ARG A 2 2.32 20.23 -6.77
N PHE A 3 2.98 19.18 -6.30
CA PHE A 3 2.65 17.80 -6.66
C PHE A 3 2.23 17.00 -5.43
N ALA A 4 1.07 16.35 -5.49
CA ALA A 4 0.60 15.50 -4.41
C ALA A 4 0.70 14.02 -4.79
N ILE A 5 1.13 13.20 -3.85
CA ILE A 5 1.04 11.73 -3.92
C ILE A 5 -0.02 11.32 -2.90
N VAL A 6 -1.17 10.88 -3.41
CA VAL A 6 -2.34 10.53 -2.63
C VAL A 6 -2.54 9.02 -2.65
N GLY A 7 -2.78 8.41 -1.50
CA GLY A 7 -3.15 7.00 -1.50
C GLY A 7 -3.43 6.39 -0.14
N HIS A 8 -3.43 5.07 -0.09
CA HIS A 8 -3.75 4.33 1.12
C HIS A 8 -2.51 4.15 2.04
N SER A 9 -2.54 3.11 2.88
CA SER A 9 -1.49 2.78 3.87
C SER A 9 -0.05 2.70 3.34
N PHE A 10 0.18 2.53 2.03
CA PHE A 10 1.54 2.53 1.47
C PHE A 10 2.11 3.95 1.47
N ILE A 11 1.38 4.89 0.89
CA ILE A 11 1.73 6.32 0.91
C ILE A 11 1.82 6.85 2.34
N ALA A 12 0.93 6.39 3.23
CA ALA A 12 0.95 6.79 4.64
C ALA A 12 2.25 6.38 5.37
N ARG A 13 2.87 5.29 4.94
CA ARG A 13 4.18 4.87 5.48
C ARG A 13 5.32 5.68 4.86
N MET A 14 5.24 5.99 3.56
CA MET A 14 6.24 6.85 2.90
C MET A 14 6.24 8.26 3.49
N ALA A 15 5.06 8.83 3.77
CA ALA A 15 4.92 10.13 4.43
C ALA A 15 5.59 10.19 5.82
N GLY A 16 5.75 9.04 6.49
CA GLY A 16 6.48 8.96 7.77
C GLY A 16 8.00 8.94 7.63
N ASN A 17 8.54 8.91 6.41
CA ASN A 17 9.97 8.87 6.14
C ASN A 17 10.48 10.28 5.77
N SER A 18 11.34 10.86 6.60
CA SER A 18 11.90 12.20 6.40
C SER A 18 12.74 12.34 5.12
N LEU A 19 13.32 11.25 4.62
CA LEU A 19 14.12 11.27 3.38
C LEU A 19 13.28 11.46 2.12
N LEU A 20 11.95 11.27 2.22
CA LEU A 20 11.01 11.40 1.10
C LEU A 20 10.19 12.70 1.18
N GLN A 21 10.46 13.56 2.17
CA GLN A 21 9.82 14.87 2.30
C GLN A 21 10.48 15.86 1.35
N SER A 22 9.65 16.66 0.68
CA SER A 22 10.09 17.72 -0.23
C SER A 22 9.07 18.85 -0.18
N ASP A 23 9.53 20.10 -0.28
CA ASP A 23 8.65 21.28 -0.26
C ASP A 23 7.72 21.32 -1.49
N ASP A 24 8.12 20.67 -2.59
CA ASP A 24 7.37 20.61 -3.84
C ASP A 24 6.45 19.38 -3.94
N VAL A 25 6.62 18.38 -3.04
CA VAL A 25 5.89 17.11 -3.07
C VAL A 25 5.19 16.81 -1.75
N GLN A 26 3.86 16.80 -1.78
CA GLN A 26 3.03 16.44 -0.62
C GLN A 26 2.67 14.95 -0.62
N LEU A 27 3.09 14.22 0.43
CA LEU A 27 2.71 12.82 0.62
C LEU A 27 1.45 12.73 1.51
N ILE A 28 0.32 12.34 0.93
CA ILE A 28 -0.97 12.25 1.63
C ILE A 28 -1.48 10.81 1.62
N GLY A 29 -1.13 10.08 2.68
CA GLY A 29 -1.59 8.72 2.88
C GLY A 29 -2.67 8.60 3.96
N ILE A 30 -3.78 7.93 3.65
CA ILE A 30 -4.83 7.61 4.61
C ILE A 30 -4.83 6.10 4.88
N ARG A 31 -4.55 5.70 6.12
CA ARG A 31 -4.46 4.27 6.48
C ARG A 31 -5.82 3.60 6.31
N GLY A 32 -5.83 2.47 5.60
CA GLY A 32 -7.04 1.69 5.37
C GLY A 32 -8.01 2.31 4.36
N ALA A 33 -7.67 3.43 3.73
CA ALA A 33 -8.57 4.10 2.79
C ALA A 33 -8.96 3.22 1.60
N THR A 34 -10.25 3.27 1.29
CA THR A 34 -10.92 2.84 0.07
C THR A 34 -11.17 4.07 -0.83
N ALA A 35 -11.51 3.87 -2.10
CA ALA A 35 -11.82 4.98 -3.01
C ALA A 35 -12.96 5.87 -2.45
N ARG A 36 -14.05 5.27 -1.97
CA ARG A 36 -15.14 5.97 -1.26
C ARG A 36 -14.70 6.78 -0.05
N THR A 37 -13.88 6.22 0.84
CA THR A 37 -13.42 6.97 2.02
C THR A 37 -12.52 8.14 1.62
N LEU A 38 -11.86 8.06 0.46
CA LEU A 38 -11.01 9.12 -0.05
C LEU A 38 -11.85 10.30 -0.54
N LEU A 39 -12.97 10.05 -1.24
CA LEU A 39 -13.96 11.07 -1.63
C LEU A 39 -14.51 11.86 -0.44
N LEU A 40 -14.77 11.17 0.68
CA LEU A 40 -15.33 11.79 1.88
C LEU A 40 -14.27 12.57 2.69
N SER A 41 -12.99 12.37 2.41
CA SER A 41 -11.91 12.98 3.18
C SER A 41 -11.84 14.48 2.94
N LYS A 42 -12.10 15.28 3.99
CA LYS A 42 -11.92 16.73 3.94
C LYS A 42 -10.51 17.13 3.50
N LYS A 43 -9.48 16.42 3.99
CA LYS A 43 -8.07 16.68 3.62
C LYS A 43 -7.82 16.55 2.11
N ILE A 44 -8.55 15.67 1.44
CA ILE A 44 -8.42 15.44 0.00
C ILE A 44 -9.28 16.44 -0.78
N ARG A 45 -10.49 16.71 -0.31
CA ARG A 45 -11.37 17.72 -0.90
C ARG A 45 -10.83 19.14 -0.79
N ASP A 46 -10.01 19.43 0.21
CA ASP A 46 -9.38 20.75 0.37
C ASP A 46 -7.98 20.82 -0.30
N LEU A 47 -7.55 19.75 -0.98
CA LEU A 47 -6.26 19.72 -1.68
C LEU A 47 -6.28 20.65 -2.91
N ASP A 48 -5.23 21.47 -3.03
CA ASP A 48 -5.02 22.52 -4.03
C ASP A 48 -3.62 22.39 -4.64
N ASP A 49 -3.42 21.28 -5.36
CA ASP A 49 -2.16 20.91 -5.99
C ASP A 49 -2.35 20.85 -7.51
N ASP A 50 -1.35 21.32 -8.28
CA ASP A 50 -1.43 21.36 -9.75
C ASP A 50 -1.50 19.96 -10.38
N ARG A 51 -0.86 18.99 -9.71
CA ARG A 51 -0.75 17.60 -10.14
C ARG A 51 -0.91 16.63 -8.99
N VAL A 52 -1.60 15.52 -9.24
CA VAL A 52 -1.83 14.47 -8.24
C VAL A 52 -1.48 13.11 -8.82
N PHE A 53 -0.61 12.35 -8.15
CA PHE A 53 -0.50 10.91 -8.33
C PHE A 53 -1.43 10.18 -7.35
N LEU A 54 -2.35 9.37 -7.88
CA LEU A 54 -3.37 8.67 -7.12
C LEU A 54 -3.11 7.16 -7.10
N GLN A 55 -2.85 6.62 -5.89
CA GLN A 55 -2.69 5.19 -5.63
C GLN A 55 -3.76 4.70 -4.64
N ILE A 56 -4.94 4.35 -5.16
CA ILE A 56 -6.11 3.91 -4.40
C ILE A 56 -6.79 2.71 -5.08
N GLY A 57 -7.81 2.08 -4.48
CA GLY A 57 -8.56 0.96 -5.07
C GLY A 57 -8.14 -0.42 -4.56
N GLY A 58 -6.89 -0.58 -4.09
CA GLY A 58 -6.40 -1.89 -3.65
C GLY A 58 -7.11 -2.42 -2.39
N ASN A 59 -7.65 -1.54 -1.54
CA ASN A 59 -8.39 -1.95 -0.34
C ASN A 59 -9.86 -2.26 -0.61
N ASP A 60 -10.34 -1.87 -1.79
CA ASP A 60 -11.71 -2.05 -2.25
C ASP A 60 -11.93 -3.47 -2.81
N ILE A 61 -10.86 -4.14 -3.23
CA ILE A 61 -10.89 -5.53 -3.68
C ILE A 61 -11.09 -6.49 -2.49
N GLY A 62 -12.16 -7.27 -2.57
CA GLY A 62 -12.51 -8.32 -1.63
C GLY A 62 -13.31 -9.46 -2.28
N PRO A 63 -13.66 -10.50 -1.51
CA PRO A 63 -14.32 -11.70 -2.05
C PRO A 63 -15.67 -11.42 -2.72
N THR A 64 -16.36 -10.38 -2.27
CA THR A 64 -17.70 -10.00 -2.71
C THR A 64 -17.74 -8.65 -3.44
N SER A 65 -16.57 -8.04 -3.69
CA SER A 65 -16.52 -6.75 -4.37
C SER A 65 -16.73 -6.92 -5.86
N ASP A 66 -17.53 -6.05 -6.46
CA ASP A 66 -17.65 -5.95 -7.91
C ASP A 66 -16.49 -5.09 -8.47
N PRO A 67 -15.69 -5.60 -9.42
CA PRO A 67 -14.68 -4.80 -10.12
C PRO A 67 -15.22 -3.51 -10.74
N ASP A 68 -16.48 -3.50 -11.17
CA ASP A 68 -17.09 -2.37 -11.88
C ASP A 68 -17.41 -1.23 -10.91
N ASP A 69 -17.91 -1.56 -9.73
CA ASP A 69 -18.11 -0.61 -8.63
C ASP A 69 -16.77 0.01 -8.20
N ILE A 70 -15.70 -0.79 -8.14
CA ILE A 70 -14.36 -0.30 -7.77
C ILE A 70 -13.84 0.68 -8.84
N VAL A 71 -14.02 0.37 -10.13
CA VAL A 71 -13.65 1.31 -11.21
C VAL A 71 -14.45 2.59 -11.09
N SER A 72 -15.77 2.50 -10.90
CA SER A 72 -16.64 3.67 -10.75
C SER A 72 -16.21 4.56 -9.58
N ASP A 73 -15.98 3.96 -8.40
CA ASP A 73 -15.53 4.71 -7.22
C ASP A 73 -14.16 5.38 -7.46
N ILE A 74 -13.25 4.77 -8.24
CA ILE A 74 -11.96 5.38 -8.62
C ILE A 74 -12.18 6.54 -9.60
N CYS A 75 -13.05 6.36 -10.60
CA CYS A 75 -13.40 7.41 -11.57
C CYS A 75 -14.00 8.63 -10.87
N ASP A 76 -14.85 8.45 -9.86
CA ASP A 76 -15.41 9.56 -9.07
C ASP A 76 -14.31 10.36 -8.35
N VAL A 77 -13.27 9.67 -7.84
CA VAL A 77 -12.11 10.34 -7.22
C VAL A 77 -11.33 11.14 -8.26
N VAL A 78 -11.12 10.57 -9.45
CA VAL A 78 -10.42 11.25 -10.55
C VAL A 78 -11.22 12.47 -11.00
N ALA A 79 -12.52 12.34 -11.22
CA ALA A 79 -13.41 13.42 -11.61
C ALA A 79 -13.35 14.58 -10.62
N MET A 80 -13.39 14.30 -9.31
CA MET A 80 -13.24 15.33 -8.26
C MET A 80 -11.93 16.13 -8.40
N PHE A 81 -10.82 15.52 -8.83
CA PHE A 81 -9.57 16.25 -9.06
C PHE A 81 -9.56 16.99 -10.40
N VAL A 82 -10.09 16.38 -11.45
CA VAL A 82 -10.19 17.00 -12.79
C VAL A 82 -11.08 18.24 -12.75
N GLU A 83 -12.21 18.21 -12.01
CA GLU A 83 -13.11 19.35 -11.80
C GLU A 83 -12.43 20.56 -11.15
N LYS A 84 -11.37 20.32 -10.37
CA LYS A 84 -10.54 21.37 -9.76
C LYS A 84 -9.47 21.91 -10.72
N GLY A 85 -9.33 21.33 -11.91
CA GLY A 85 -8.26 21.67 -12.86
C GLY A 85 -6.93 20.98 -12.56
N CYS A 86 -6.91 19.96 -11.70
CA CYS A 86 -5.69 19.20 -11.43
C CYS A 86 -5.38 18.22 -12.56
N GLN A 87 -4.11 18.05 -12.89
CA GLN A 87 -3.65 16.94 -13.73
C GLN A 87 -3.49 15.68 -12.86
N VAL A 88 -4.12 14.58 -13.25
CA VAL A 88 -4.19 13.35 -12.44
C VAL A 88 -3.38 12.24 -13.08
N ILE A 89 -2.54 11.59 -12.28
CA ILE A 89 -1.80 10.39 -12.68
C ILE A 89 -2.34 9.22 -11.85
N VAL A 90 -3.06 8.29 -12.46
CA VAL A 90 -3.62 7.12 -11.78
C VAL A 90 -2.61 5.99 -11.79
N GLY A 91 -2.19 5.53 -10.62
CA GLY A 91 -1.28 4.41 -10.46
C GLY A 91 -2.02 3.07 -10.53
N SER A 92 -1.46 2.11 -11.27
CA SER A 92 -2.05 0.76 -11.34
C SER A 92 -2.06 0.06 -9.98
N LEU A 93 -3.07 -0.80 -9.76
CA LEU A 93 -3.22 -1.55 -8.52
C LEU A 93 -2.07 -2.56 -8.31
N PHE A 94 -1.39 -2.45 -7.17
CA PHE A 94 -0.31 -3.36 -6.81
C PHE A 94 -0.78 -4.79 -6.58
N GLN A 95 0.11 -5.74 -6.89
CA GLN A 95 -0.06 -7.12 -6.48
C GLN A 95 0.08 -7.20 -4.97
N ARG A 96 -0.83 -7.89 -4.29
CA ARG A 96 -0.75 -8.10 -2.85
C ARG A 96 -0.25 -9.50 -2.58
N TYR A 97 0.81 -9.59 -1.78
CA TYR A 97 1.29 -10.88 -1.28
C TYR A 97 0.25 -11.59 -0.40
N ARG A 98 -0.47 -10.82 0.43
CA ARG A 98 -1.58 -11.31 1.25
C ARG A 98 -2.83 -10.45 1.01
N PRO A 99 -3.64 -10.80 0.02
CA PRO A 99 -4.96 -10.18 -0.14
C PRO A 99 -5.83 -10.43 1.08
N ARG A 100 -6.78 -9.52 1.33
CA ARG A 100 -7.68 -9.64 2.47
C ARG A 100 -8.75 -10.67 2.16
N HIS A 101 -8.90 -11.67 3.03
CA HIS A 101 -10.01 -12.63 3.00
C HIS A 101 -10.17 -13.41 1.68
N MET A 102 -9.16 -13.43 0.79
CA MET A 102 -9.19 -14.12 -0.49
C MET A 102 -7.81 -14.67 -0.86
N SER A 103 -7.78 -15.65 -1.78
CA SER A 103 -6.52 -16.20 -2.28
C SER A 103 -5.80 -15.20 -3.21
N PRO A 104 -4.46 -15.24 -3.28
CA PRO A 104 -3.67 -14.47 -4.23
C PRO A 104 -4.12 -14.63 -5.69
N GLU A 105 -4.52 -15.83 -6.08
CA GLU A 105 -4.99 -16.14 -7.43
C GLU A 105 -6.34 -15.47 -7.73
N LYS A 106 -7.31 -15.53 -6.81
CA LYS A 106 -8.59 -14.83 -6.97
C LYS A 106 -8.41 -13.32 -6.98
N TYR A 107 -7.48 -12.80 -6.16
CA TYR A 107 -7.13 -11.38 -6.17
C TYR A 107 -6.52 -10.99 -7.50
N GLU A 108 -5.63 -11.81 -8.05
CA GLU A 108 -5.02 -11.58 -9.36
C GLU A 108 -6.06 -11.67 -10.49
N ILE A 109 -7.05 -12.55 -10.40
CA ILE A 109 -8.15 -12.61 -11.36
C ILE A 109 -9.03 -11.35 -11.27
N GLN A 110 -9.23 -10.80 -10.06
CA GLN A 110 -9.96 -9.54 -9.82
C GLN A 110 -9.11 -8.27 -9.92
N ARG A 111 -7.78 -8.39 -10.10
CA ARG A 111 -6.83 -7.29 -10.43
C ARG A 111 -6.33 -7.27 -11.89
N THR A 112 -6.21 -8.42 -12.53
CA THR A 112 -5.66 -8.64 -13.90
C THR A 112 -6.56 -9.36 -14.93
N ILE A 113 -7.48 -10.30 -14.60
CA ILE A 113 -8.36 -11.01 -15.58
C ILE A 113 -9.81 -10.44 -15.81
N ASN A 114 -10.43 -9.74 -14.84
CA ASN A 114 -11.74 -9.03 -14.93
C ASN A 114 -11.87 -7.43 -14.99
N THR A 115 -10.87 -6.53 -15.09
CA THR A 115 -10.04 -6.23 -13.90
C THR A 115 -9.54 -4.86 -13.45
N ILE A 116 -10.32 -3.80 -13.57
CA ILE A 116 -9.94 -2.50 -12.99
C ILE A 116 -8.73 -1.88 -13.71
N ASN A 117 -7.49 -2.39 -13.61
CA ASN A 117 -6.32 -1.83 -14.29
C ASN A 117 -6.50 -1.73 -15.81
N THR A 118 -6.96 -2.79 -16.47
CA THR A 118 -7.22 -2.75 -17.93
C THR A 118 -8.30 -1.71 -18.26
N ARG A 119 -9.37 -1.64 -17.46
CA ARG A 119 -10.47 -0.71 -17.68
C ARG A 119 -10.07 0.75 -17.41
N LEU A 120 -9.34 1.02 -16.34
CA LEU A 120 -8.78 2.33 -16.04
C LEU A 120 -7.84 2.78 -17.17
N CYS A 121 -6.99 1.86 -17.67
CA CYS A 121 -6.15 2.09 -18.84
C CYS A 121 -6.95 2.45 -20.10
N GLU A 122 -8.10 1.81 -20.34
CA GLU A 122 -8.95 2.12 -21.48
C GLU A 122 -9.70 3.44 -21.32
N LEU A 123 -10.24 3.71 -20.13
CA LEU A 123 -11.03 4.92 -19.85
C LEU A 123 -10.19 6.20 -19.93
N PHE A 124 -8.99 6.20 -19.33
CA PHE A 124 -8.17 7.43 -19.32
C PHE A 124 -7.20 7.55 -20.50
N LYS A 125 -7.29 6.69 -21.52
CA LYS A 125 -6.53 6.88 -22.78
C LYS A 125 -6.97 8.13 -23.54
N THR A 126 -8.22 8.54 -23.36
CA THR A 126 -8.86 9.61 -24.11
C THR A 126 -8.97 10.93 -23.33
N GLU A 127 -8.48 10.98 -22.09
CA GLU A 127 -8.56 12.17 -21.25
C GLU A 127 -7.22 12.91 -21.20
N ASP A 128 -7.18 14.13 -21.73
CA ASP A 128 -5.93 14.92 -21.82
C ASP A 128 -5.33 15.29 -20.43
N ASN A 129 -6.17 15.29 -19.39
CA ASN A 129 -5.78 15.65 -18.02
C ASN A 129 -5.48 14.44 -17.13
N VAL A 130 -5.64 13.21 -17.64
CA VAL A 130 -5.44 11.99 -16.86
C VAL A 130 -4.44 11.05 -17.54
N THR A 131 -3.45 10.57 -16.78
CA THR A 131 -2.46 9.61 -17.28
C THR A 131 -2.48 8.36 -16.41
N ASN A 132 -2.54 7.18 -17.01
CA ASN A 132 -2.30 5.94 -16.27
C ASN A 132 -0.81 5.61 -16.21
N LEU A 133 -0.31 5.34 -15.01
CA LEU A 133 1.04 4.85 -14.80
C LEU A 133 0.99 3.36 -14.42
N GLU A 134 1.51 2.52 -15.32
CA GLU A 134 1.66 1.10 -15.05
C GLU A 134 2.83 0.88 -14.09
N THR A 135 2.52 0.50 -12.84
CA THR A 135 3.55 0.13 -11.88
C THR A 135 4.16 -1.21 -12.27
N ALA A 136 5.48 -1.24 -12.47
CA ALA A 136 6.22 -2.45 -12.80
C ALA A 136 5.89 -3.59 -11.82
N ARG A 137 5.73 -4.81 -12.36
CA ARG A 137 5.57 -6.03 -11.57
C ARG A 137 6.78 -6.13 -10.64
N THR A 138 6.57 -5.97 -9.33
CA THR A 138 7.57 -6.36 -8.33
C THR A 138 7.62 -7.89 -8.32
N THR A 139 8.37 -8.46 -9.25
CA THR A 139 8.69 -9.89 -9.33
C THR A 139 9.69 -10.24 -8.23
N THR A 140 9.26 -10.19 -6.97
CA THR A 140 9.95 -10.91 -5.89
C THR A 140 8.99 -11.09 -4.71
N PRO A 141 8.85 -12.31 -4.17
CA PRO A 141 8.15 -12.52 -2.92
C PRO A 141 9.01 -11.94 -1.78
N HIS A 142 8.82 -10.65 -1.47
CA HIS A 142 9.49 -10.01 -0.35
C HIS A 142 8.94 -10.55 0.99
N SER A 143 9.45 -11.71 1.43
CA SER A 143 9.37 -12.12 2.84
C SER A 143 10.32 -11.29 3.74
N CYS A 144 11.20 -10.48 3.15
CA CYS A 144 12.21 -9.70 3.88
C CYS A 144 11.68 -8.34 4.40
N CYS A 145 10.69 -7.72 3.75
CA CYS A 145 10.35 -6.31 4.01
C CYS A 145 9.21 -6.07 5.01
N ILE A 146 8.64 -7.13 5.60
CA ILE A 146 7.62 -7.01 6.65
C ILE A 146 8.00 -7.90 7.82
N GLN A 147 8.99 -7.46 8.61
CA GLN A 147 9.09 -7.88 10.00
C GLN A 147 8.69 -6.72 10.89
N GLY A 148 7.50 -6.84 11.49
CA GLY A 148 7.07 -6.04 12.63
C GLY A 148 7.89 -6.38 13.87
N ARG A 149 9.18 -6.06 13.88
CA ARG A 149 10.00 -6.07 15.10
C ARG A 149 10.01 -4.67 15.69
N ARG A 150 9.68 -4.58 16.98
CA ARG A 150 9.94 -3.41 17.83
C ARG A 150 11.37 -2.92 17.58
N PRO A 151 11.65 -1.61 17.59
CA PRO A 151 13.02 -1.13 17.47
C PRO A 151 13.82 -1.69 18.66
N PRO A 152 14.90 -2.47 18.44
CA PRO A 152 15.88 -2.67 19.48
C PRO A 152 16.63 -1.35 19.66
N ASN A 153 16.78 -0.97 20.92
CA ASN A 153 17.63 0.14 21.34
C ASN A 153 18.98 0.10 20.62
N THR A 154 19.38 1.28 20.19
CA THR A 154 20.73 1.64 19.80
C THR A 154 21.72 1.16 20.86
N ASP A 155 22.62 0.25 20.50
CA ASP A 155 23.94 0.18 21.13
C ASP A 155 24.97 -0.35 20.13
N ILE A 156 26.03 0.45 20.01
CA ILE A 156 27.18 0.30 19.12
C ILE A 156 28.22 -0.53 19.88
N GLY A 157 28.76 -1.60 19.29
CA GLY A 157 29.87 -2.33 19.90
C GLY A 157 30.31 -3.61 19.19
N ASP A 158 31.27 -3.44 18.27
CA ASP A 158 32.32 -4.34 17.77
C ASP A 158 32.09 -5.82 17.38
N PRO A 159 32.60 -6.26 16.20
CA PRO A 159 32.56 -7.63 15.74
C PRO A 159 33.89 -8.35 15.98
N LEU A 160 34.02 -9.26 16.95
CA LEU A 160 35.00 -10.35 16.90
C LEU A 160 34.87 -11.26 18.13
N ARG A 161 34.42 -12.51 17.93
CA ARG A 161 35.10 -13.74 18.40
C ARG A 161 34.26 -14.98 18.10
N LYS A 162 34.81 -15.81 17.20
CA LYS A 162 34.55 -17.24 17.11
C LYS A 162 35.11 -17.89 18.38
N THR A 163 34.32 -18.75 19.03
CA THR A 163 34.85 -19.99 19.59
C THR A 163 33.73 -21.02 19.72
N THR A 164 33.99 -22.13 19.07
CA THR A 164 33.41 -23.47 19.17
C THR A 164 33.43 -23.99 20.60
N GLU A 165 32.41 -24.76 21.00
CA GLU A 165 32.44 -26.00 21.83
C GLU A 165 31.01 -26.24 22.41
N ALA A 166 30.30 -27.24 21.88
CA ALA A 166 30.17 -28.58 22.44
C ALA A 166 29.29 -28.64 23.71
N SER A 167 28.01 -29.00 23.50
CA SER A 167 27.17 -29.69 24.49
C SER A 167 27.86 -30.97 24.97
N PRO A 168 27.71 -31.42 26.23
CA PRO A 168 26.50 -32.21 26.56
C PRO A 168 26.00 -32.24 28.03
N VAL A 169 24.73 -32.68 28.16
CA VAL A 169 24.20 -33.64 29.16
C VAL A 169 23.69 -33.17 30.56
N LEU A 170 22.36 -33.44 30.77
CA LEU A 170 21.58 -33.90 31.96
C LEU A 170 21.65 -33.09 33.29
N GLN A 171 20.61 -32.84 34.09
CA GLN A 171 19.42 -33.59 34.58
C GLN A 171 18.36 -32.56 35.07
N SER A 172 17.07 -32.69 34.78
CA SER A 172 16.00 -33.28 35.64
C SER A 172 16.02 -32.85 37.11
N ASP A 173 15.01 -32.09 37.55
CA ASP A 173 14.24 -32.41 38.76
C ASP A 173 12.91 -31.64 38.81
N GLU A 174 11.94 -32.34 39.36
CA GLU A 174 10.49 -32.15 39.34
C GLU A 174 10.00 -31.02 40.27
N VAL A 175 8.92 -30.33 39.89
CA VAL A 175 7.94 -29.83 40.88
C VAL A 175 6.53 -30.02 40.30
N GLY A 176 5.71 -30.71 41.08
CA GLY A 176 4.46 -31.34 40.69
C GLY A 176 3.28 -30.40 40.46
N ASN A 177 2.37 -30.90 39.63
CA ASN A 177 1.03 -30.38 39.41
C ASN A 177 0.11 -30.75 40.58
N TYR A 178 -0.66 -29.78 41.06
CA TYR A 178 -1.86 -30.00 41.88
C TYR A 178 -3.09 -30.08 40.96
N SER A 179 -3.93 -31.10 41.13
CA SER A 179 -5.40 -31.02 40.99
C SER A 179 -6.07 -32.27 41.59
N ASP A 180 -7.09 -31.99 42.41
CA ASP A 180 -8.18 -32.79 43.01
C ASP A 180 -7.88 -33.92 44.01
#